data_AF-A0A0F9MYI4-F1
#
_entry.id   AF-A0A0F9MYI4-F1
#
_cell.length_a   1.000
_cell.length_b   1.000
_cell.length_c   1.000
_cell.angle_alpha   90.00
_cell.angle_beta   90.00
_cell.angle_gamma   90.00
#
_symmetry.space_group_name_H-M   'P 1'
#
loop_
_entity.id
_entity.type
_entity.pdbx_description
1 polymer ?
#
loop_
_entity_poly.entity_id
_entity_poly.type
_entity_poly.pdbx_seq_one_letter_code
_entity_poly.pdbx_strand_id
1 'polypeptide(L)'
;MKSPAFQFYPSDFLSDENVALMTNQEVGCYIKLICFCWKQGTIPEEMKRIAQLCGETESVMSELWPSLKPCFKSTGNGRLMQPRLDRERKKQKEWRKKSVAGGKKSAILRAAKTAIDGEQAGVVQPSDEKCLKGGSTLLSSSSSSSIDLKKTSKRKGVFQPPSLADVLNYFKEKGYSEAAGKKAYEYYNIAGWQDSRGNPVKNWKQKMIAVWFKEETLASATAGRAKLVKGSSIVEQWKKDAEGGN
;
A
#
# COMPACT_ATOMS: atom_id res chain seq x y z
N MET A 1 13.25 22.75 5.26
CA MET A 1 14.16 21.86 6.01
C MET A 1 14.75 20.78 5.10
N LYS A 2 16.02 20.41 5.31
CA LYS A 2 16.61 19.19 4.71
C LYS A 2 16.10 17.97 5.48
N SER A 3 15.96 16.82 4.82
CA SER A 3 15.50 15.60 5.50
C SER A 3 16.61 15.05 6.40
N PRO A 4 16.31 14.68 7.66
CA PRO A 4 17.34 14.22 8.60
C PRO A 4 17.89 12.83 8.27
N ALA A 5 17.17 12.02 7.49
CA ALA A 5 17.53 10.65 7.17
C ALA A 5 17.25 10.31 5.70
N PHE A 6 17.98 9.31 5.20
CA PHE A 6 17.73 8.63 3.94
C PHE A 6 17.39 7.16 4.18
N GLN A 7 16.65 6.57 3.25
CA GLN A 7 16.37 5.15 3.33
C GLN A 7 17.62 4.36 2.92
N PHE A 8 18.00 3.38 3.74
CA PHE A 8 19.05 2.41 3.44
C PHE A 8 18.37 1.05 3.28
N TYR A 9 18.55 0.43 2.12
CA TYR A 9 17.94 -0.86 1.81
C TYR A 9 19.03 -1.93 1.85
N PRO A 10 18.95 -2.92 2.76
CA PRO A 10 19.93 -3.99 2.83
C PRO A 10 20.04 -4.79 1.53
N SER A 11 18.92 -5.02 0.84
CA SER A 11 18.90 -5.71 -0.47
C SER A 11 19.77 -4.98 -1.48
N ASP A 12 19.54 -3.68 -1.66
CA ASP A 12 20.29 -2.88 -2.64
C ASP A 12 21.77 -2.86 -2.29
N PHE A 13 22.10 -2.71 -0.99
CA PHE A 13 23.46 -2.65 -0.50
C PHE A 13 24.23 -3.96 -0.72
N LEU A 14 23.60 -5.11 -0.44
CA LEU A 14 24.24 -6.43 -0.61
C LEU A 14 24.27 -6.89 -2.07
N SER A 15 23.38 -6.38 -2.92
CA SER A 15 23.32 -6.74 -4.35
C SER A 15 24.23 -5.89 -5.26
N ASP A 16 24.71 -4.74 -4.78
CA ASP A 16 25.59 -3.86 -5.57
C ASP A 16 26.99 -4.48 -5.63
N GLU A 17 27.39 -4.96 -6.81
CA GLU A 17 28.68 -5.63 -7.04
C GLU A 17 29.87 -4.80 -6.57
N ASN A 18 29.84 -3.47 -6.78
CA ASN A 18 30.94 -2.60 -6.34
C ASN A 18 31.09 -2.61 -4.83
N VAL A 19 29.99 -2.69 -4.10
CA VAL A 19 29.97 -2.68 -2.63
C VAL A 19 30.22 -4.08 -2.08
N ALA A 20 29.72 -5.12 -2.73
CA ALA A 20 29.91 -6.51 -2.32
C ALA A 20 31.38 -6.94 -2.40
N LEU A 21 32.16 -6.36 -3.31
CA LEU A 21 33.59 -6.63 -3.47
C LEU A 21 34.48 -5.81 -2.52
N MET A 22 33.92 -4.84 -1.79
CA MET A 22 34.68 -4.02 -0.85
C MET A 22 35.06 -4.80 0.42
N THR A 23 36.26 -4.54 0.92
CA THR A 23 36.68 -4.90 2.27
C THR A 23 35.87 -4.14 3.34
N ASN A 24 35.86 -4.64 4.58
CA ASN A 24 35.17 -3.96 5.69
C ASN A 24 35.69 -2.52 5.93
N GLN A 25 36.97 -2.25 5.67
CA GLN A 25 37.54 -0.91 5.78
C GLN A 25 36.95 0.02 4.70
N GLU A 26 36.91 -0.43 3.44
CA GLU A 26 36.31 0.30 2.34
C GLU A 26 34.81 0.52 2.58
N VAL A 27 34.08 -0.49 3.06
CA VAL A 27 32.67 -0.36 3.44
C VAL A 27 32.49 0.71 4.52
N GLY A 28 33.35 0.74 5.54
CA GLY A 28 33.33 1.78 6.57
C GLY A 28 33.50 3.18 6.00
N CYS A 29 34.48 3.37 5.12
CA CYS A 29 34.71 4.61 4.38
C CYS A 29 33.49 4.98 3.50
N TYR A 30 32.95 4.03 2.75
CA TYR A 30 31.77 4.21 1.91
C TYR A 30 30.57 4.73 2.72
N ILE A 31 30.24 4.07 3.84
CA ILE A 31 29.12 4.46 4.71
C ILE A 31 29.31 5.88 5.26
N LYS A 32 30.53 6.24 5.70
CA LYS A 32 30.83 7.61 6.18
C LYS A 32 30.63 8.63 5.05
N LEU A 33 31.17 8.36 3.86
CA LEU A 33 31.06 9.26 2.71
C LEU A 33 29.61 9.44 2.24
N ILE A 34 28.78 8.40 2.19
CA ILE A 34 27.37 8.56 1.83
C ILE A 34 26.59 9.35 2.89
N CYS A 35 26.94 9.23 4.18
CA CYS A 35 26.34 10.03 5.25
C CYS A 35 26.68 11.52 5.08
N PHE A 36 27.95 11.86 4.84
CA PHE A 36 28.36 13.22 4.54
C PHE A 36 27.73 13.75 3.26
N CYS A 37 27.72 12.92 2.20
CA CYS A 37 27.08 13.22 0.94
C CYS A 37 25.60 13.57 1.19
N TRP A 38 24.86 12.75 1.95
CA TRP A 38 23.46 13.01 2.30
C TRP A 38 23.26 14.39 2.94
N LYS A 39 24.00 14.66 4.02
CA LYS A 39 23.92 15.89 4.82
C LYS A 39 24.23 17.14 3.99
N GLN A 40 25.29 17.10 3.18
CA GLN A 40 25.78 18.27 2.46
C GLN A 40 25.18 18.42 1.05
N GLY A 41 24.79 17.33 0.40
CA GLY A 41 24.41 17.27 -1.00
C GLY A 41 25.43 16.48 -1.83
N THR A 42 26.71 16.82 -1.62
CA THR A 42 27.90 16.33 -2.31
C THR A 42 29.07 16.22 -1.33
N ILE A 43 30.14 15.54 -1.73
CA ILE A 43 31.42 15.48 -1.00
C ILE A 43 32.53 16.14 -1.83
N PRO A 44 33.65 16.56 -1.22
CA PRO A 44 34.83 17.03 -1.95
C PRO A 44 35.40 15.93 -2.86
N GLU A 45 36.02 16.33 -3.96
CA GLU A 45 36.77 15.42 -4.85
C GLU A 45 38.26 15.30 -4.47
N GLU A 46 38.75 16.23 -3.64
CA GLU A 46 40.14 16.28 -3.15
C GLU A 46 40.44 15.11 -2.19
N MET A 47 41.49 14.33 -2.49
CA MET A 47 41.85 13.11 -1.75
C MET A 47 42.07 13.36 -0.25
N LYS A 48 42.84 14.39 0.09
CA LYS A 48 43.10 14.82 1.47
C LYS A 48 41.82 15.05 2.28
N ARG A 49 40.80 15.65 1.66
CA ARG A 49 39.50 15.90 2.31
C ARG A 49 38.70 14.62 2.49
N ILE A 50 38.71 13.75 1.48
CA ILE A 50 38.04 12.44 1.55
C ILE A 50 38.66 11.60 2.68
N ALA A 51 39.99 11.55 2.76
CA ALA A 51 40.74 10.88 3.82
C ALA A 51 40.32 11.39 5.21
N GLN A 52 40.26 12.72 5.40
CA GLN A 52 39.79 13.34 6.65
C GLN A 52 38.35 12.96 7.01
N LEU A 53 37.44 12.92 6.02
CA LEU A 53 36.05 12.48 6.25
C LEU A 53 35.99 11.02 6.68
N CYS A 54 36.82 10.17 6.09
CA CYS A 54 36.94 8.75 6.42
C CYS A 54 37.71 8.49 7.73
N GLY A 55 38.48 9.47 8.22
CA GLY A 55 39.35 9.29 9.39
C GLY A 55 40.63 8.51 9.06
N GLU A 56 41.07 8.56 7.81
CA GLU A 56 42.23 7.85 7.29
C GLU A 56 43.32 8.84 6.85
N THR A 57 44.52 8.33 6.59
CA THR A 57 45.58 9.13 5.97
C THR A 57 45.37 9.25 4.47
N GLU A 58 45.98 10.25 3.83
CA GLU A 58 45.87 10.42 2.37
C GLU A 58 46.46 9.24 1.60
N SER A 59 47.54 8.63 2.11
CA SER A 59 48.14 7.41 1.54
C SER A 59 47.16 6.24 1.57
N VAL A 60 46.59 5.93 2.74
CA VAL A 60 45.61 4.85 2.89
C VAL A 60 44.38 5.13 2.02
N MET A 61 43.88 6.36 2.01
CA MET A 61 42.73 6.72 1.17
C MET A 61 43.04 6.53 -0.33
N SER A 62 44.26 6.82 -0.77
CA SER A 62 44.63 6.62 -2.18
C SER A 62 44.58 5.14 -2.61
N GLU A 63 44.85 4.22 -1.69
CA GLU A 63 44.77 2.77 -1.91
C GLU A 63 43.31 2.28 -1.91
N LEU A 64 42.45 2.83 -1.05
CA LEU A 64 41.03 2.47 -0.94
C LEU A 64 40.15 3.13 -2.02
N TRP A 65 40.60 4.27 -2.58
CA TRP A 65 39.79 5.08 -3.49
C TRP A 65 39.36 4.38 -4.79
N PRO A 66 40.18 3.54 -5.44
CA PRO A 66 39.78 2.82 -6.65
C PRO A 66 38.51 2.00 -6.49
N SER A 67 38.29 1.37 -5.33
CA SER A 67 37.06 0.61 -5.02
C SER A 67 35.86 1.52 -4.75
N LEU A 68 36.09 2.67 -4.12
CA LEU A 68 35.03 3.61 -3.72
C LEU A 68 34.57 4.52 -4.86
N LYS A 69 35.50 4.99 -5.70
CA LYS A 69 35.27 5.97 -6.77
C LYS A 69 34.11 5.60 -7.71
N PRO A 70 33.93 4.34 -8.16
CA PRO A 70 32.82 3.94 -9.04
C PRO A 70 31.43 4.24 -8.47
N CYS A 71 31.31 4.28 -7.14
CA CYS A 71 30.04 4.60 -6.50
C CYS A 71 29.61 6.05 -6.76
N PHE A 72 30.57 6.97 -6.92
CA PHE A 72 30.35 8.42 -6.98
C PHE A 72 30.48 8.98 -8.40
N LYS A 73 29.78 10.08 -8.69
CA LYS A 73 29.88 10.83 -9.95
C LYS A 73 30.39 12.24 -9.72
N SER A 74 31.33 12.69 -10.55
CA SER A 74 31.78 14.08 -10.52
C SER A 74 30.68 15.02 -11.02
N THR A 75 30.55 16.14 -10.32
CA THR A 75 29.62 17.23 -10.65
C THR A 75 30.31 18.29 -11.53
N GLY A 76 31.62 18.16 -11.78
CA GLY A 76 32.40 19.09 -12.60
C GLY A 76 32.90 20.35 -11.86
N ASN A 77 32.56 20.50 -10.58
CA ASN A 77 32.96 21.65 -9.74
C ASN A 77 33.86 21.23 -8.56
N GLY A 78 34.67 20.18 -8.75
CA GLY A 78 35.52 19.61 -7.70
C GLY A 78 34.74 18.93 -6.56
N ARG A 79 33.51 18.47 -6.86
CA ARG A 79 32.65 17.75 -5.92
C ARG A 79 32.04 16.51 -6.54
N LEU A 80 31.83 15.51 -5.69
CA LEU A 80 31.28 14.22 -6.04
C LEU A 80 29.87 14.06 -5.45
N MET A 81 28.99 13.43 -6.21
CA MET A 81 27.63 13.09 -5.78
C MET A 81 27.38 11.59 -5.85
N GLN A 82 26.53 11.08 -4.95
CA GLN A 82 26.07 9.70 -5.00
C GLN A 82 24.74 9.59 -5.77
N PRO A 83 24.69 8.90 -6.94
CA PRO A 83 23.48 8.85 -7.76
C PRO A 83 22.27 8.28 -7.04
N ARG A 84 22.47 7.20 -6.26
CA ARG A 84 21.41 6.58 -5.45
C ARG A 84 20.77 7.57 -4.49
N LEU A 85 21.58 8.32 -3.74
CA LEU A 85 21.08 9.30 -2.77
C LEU A 85 20.34 10.45 -3.43
N ASP A 86 20.77 10.88 -4.62
CA ASP A 86 20.06 11.93 -5.35
C ASP A 86 18.65 11.50 -5.77
N ARG A 87 18.47 10.23 -6.18
CA ARG A 87 17.13 9.65 -6.44
C ARG A 87 16.26 9.70 -5.18
N GLU A 88 16.81 9.32 -4.02
CA GLU A 88 16.07 9.39 -2.75
C GLU A 88 15.70 10.83 -2.37
N ARG A 89 16.59 11.81 -2.57
CA ARG A 89 16.26 13.23 -2.34
C ARG A 89 15.14 13.71 -3.24
N LYS A 90 15.18 13.37 -4.53
CA LYS A 90 14.13 13.73 -5.50
C LYS A 90 12.79 13.15 -5.06
N LYS A 91 12.76 11.85 -4.75
CA LYS A 91 11.57 11.16 -4.23
C LYS A 91 11.00 11.83 -2.98
N GLN A 92 11.83 12.13 -1.98
CA GLN A 92 11.39 12.80 -0.76
C GLN A 92 10.90 14.25 -1.02
N LYS A 93 11.57 14.99 -1.92
CA LYS A 93 11.18 16.35 -2.29
C LYS A 93 9.83 16.38 -2.99
N GLU A 94 9.59 15.44 -3.90
CA GLU A 94 8.30 15.28 -4.59
C GLU A 94 7.19 14.88 -3.63
N TRP A 95 7.43 13.90 -2.76
CA TRP A 95 6.46 13.48 -1.75
C TRP A 95 6.07 14.64 -0.82
N ARG A 96 7.05 15.42 -0.37
CA ARG A 96 6.79 16.60 0.46
C ARG A 96 5.93 17.63 -0.27
N LYS A 97 6.21 17.91 -1.55
CA LYS A 97 5.39 18.82 -2.36
C LYS A 97 3.94 18.32 -2.45
N LYS A 98 3.74 17.04 -2.75
CA LYS A 98 2.42 16.40 -2.83
C LYS A 98 1.68 16.47 -1.48
N SER A 99 2.38 16.14 -0.39
CA SER A 99 1.84 16.14 0.97
C SER A 99 1.42 17.54 1.43
N VAL A 100 2.24 18.56 1.15
CA VAL A 100 1.90 19.96 1.46
C VAL A 100 0.65 20.39 0.68
N ALA A 101 0.57 20.07 -0.61
CA ALA A 101 -0.61 20.40 -1.41
C ALA A 101 -1.89 19.71 -0.89
N GLY A 102 -1.79 18.42 -0.54
CA GLY A 102 -2.90 17.67 0.07
C GLY A 102 -3.32 18.23 1.43
N GLY A 103 -2.33 18.58 2.28
CA GLY A 103 -2.56 19.18 3.59
C GLY A 103 -3.28 20.53 3.51
N LYS A 104 -2.86 21.41 2.58
CA LYS A 104 -3.53 22.69 2.33
C LYS A 104 -4.98 22.50 1.88
N LYS A 105 -5.22 21.61 0.92
CA LYS A 105 -6.59 21.28 0.46
C LYS A 105 -7.47 20.80 1.61
N SER A 106 -6.93 19.92 2.45
CA SER A 106 -7.63 19.37 3.60
C SER A 106 -7.92 20.42 4.67
N ALA A 107 -6.98 21.34 4.92
CA ALA A 107 -7.16 22.44 5.87
C ALA A 107 -8.28 23.40 5.42
N ILE A 108 -8.33 23.76 4.15
CA ILE A 108 -9.40 24.59 3.58
C ILE A 108 -10.76 23.89 3.73
N LEU A 109 -10.84 22.60 3.41
CA LEU A 109 -12.09 21.84 3.53
C LEU A 109 -12.60 21.77 4.98
N ARG A 110 -11.68 21.59 5.95
CA ARG A 110 -12.02 21.62 7.38
C ARG A 110 -12.51 22.99 7.82
N ALA A 111 -11.81 24.06 7.44
CA ALA A 111 -12.22 25.42 7.76
C ALA A 111 -13.61 25.76 7.21
N ALA A 112 -13.89 25.38 5.95
CA ALA A 112 -15.21 25.58 5.34
C ALA A 112 -16.30 24.78 6.07
N LYS A 113 -16.02 23.53 6.48
CA LYS A 113 -16.96 22.73 7.25
C LYS A 113 -17.26 23.35 8.62
N THR A 114 -16.23 23.79 9.35
CA THR A 114 -16.41 24.46 10.65
C THR A 114 -17.21 25.75 10.52
N ALA A 115 -17.06 26.51 9.44
CA ALA A 115 -17.88 27.69 9.18
C ALA A 115 -19.37 27.33 8.98
N ILE A 116 -19.66 26.29 8.19
CA ILE A 116 -21.04 25.80 7.97
C ILE A 116 -21.66 25.27 9.27
N ASP A 117 -20.93 24.47 10.03
CA ASP A 117 -21.41 23.89 11.30
C ASP A 117 -21.61 24.97 12.39
N GLY A 118 -20.82 26.06 12.35
CA GLY A 118 -20.97 27.22 13.24
C GLY A 118 -22.19 28.09 12.94
N GLU A 119 -22.70 28.06 11.72
CA GLU A 119 -23.88 28.83 11.29
C GLU A 119 -25.20 28.10 11.59
N GLN A 120 -25.16 26.79 11.87
CA GLN A 120 -26.30 25.99 12.35
C GLN A 120 -26.32 25.80 13.88
N ALA A 121 -25.35 26.34 14.62
CA ALA A 121 -25.32 26.34 16.08
C ALA A 121 -25.99 27.59 16.67
N GLY A 122 -27.25 27.82 16.31
CA GLY A 122 -28.15 28.72 17.03
C GLY A 122 -28.86 27.96 18.15
N VAL A 123 -28.55 28.32 19.40
CA VAL A 123 -29.15 27.85 20.67
C VAL A 123 -28.51 26.60 21.29
N VAL A 124 -27.37 26.78 21.95
CA VAL A 124 -27.04 25.99 23.17
C VAL A 124 -26.66 26.97 24.27
N GLN A 125 -27.39 26.90 25.39
CA GLN A 125 -27.20 27.72 26.58
C GLN A 125 -25.83 27.42 27.25
N PRO A 126 -25.21 28.40 27.92
CA PRO A 126 -23.96 28.19 28.61
C PRO A 126 -24.24 27.52 29.97
N SER A 127 -23.73 26.30 30.15
CA SER A 127 -23.47 25.77 31.50
C SER A 127 -21.96 25.71 31.68
N ASP A 128 -21.47 26.59 32.56
CA ASP A 128 -20.08 26.67 32.98
C ASP A 128 -19.63 25.36 33.63
N GLU A 129 -18.71 24.63 32.99
CA GLU A 129 -17.77 23.77 33.71
C GLU A 129 -16.38 23.81 33.07
N LYS A 130 -15.49 24.52 33.76
CA LYS A 130 -14.04 24.50 33.56
C LYS A 130 -13.52 23.06 33.68
N CYS A 131 -12.70 22.61 32.73
CA CYS A 131 -11.68 21.60 33.05
C CYS A 131 -10.39 21.83 32.25
N LEU A 132 -9.37 22.29 32.97
CA LEU A 132 -7.97 22.25 32.59
C LEU A 132 -7.45 20.82 32.76
N LYS A 133 -6.98 20.14 31.70
CA LYS A 133 -5.88 19.16 31.79
C LYS A 133 -5.06 19.13 30.51
N GLY A 134 -3.78 19.49 30.65
CA GLY A 134 -2.74 19.14 29.70
C GLY A 134 -2.45 17.63 29.75
N GLY A 135 -1.87 17.12 28.67
CA GLY A 135 -1.48 15.72 28.56
C GLY A 135 -1.12 15.35 27.13
N SER A 136 0.11 15.68 26.73
CA SER A 136 0.79 15.06 25.60
C SER A 136 0.80 13.56 25.76
N THR A 137 0.22 12.82 24.81
CA THR A 137 0.75 11.56 24.25
C THR A 137 -0.32 10.93 23.39
N LEU A 138 -0.14 10.92 22.07
CA LEU A 138 -0.62 9.80 21.26
C LEU A 138 0.38 9.50 20.15
N LEU A 139 1.12 8.43 20.42
CA LEU A 139 1.88 7.62 19.49
C LEU A 139 1.07 7.37 18.21
N SER A 140 1.68 7.68 17.07
CA SER A 140 1.22 7.16 15.77
C SER A 140 2.26 6.17 15.28
N SER A 141 2.06 4.92 15.66
CA SER A 141 2.73 3.76 15.11
C SER A 141 2.48 3.73 13.60
N SER A 142 3.57 3.83 12.86
CA SER A 142 3.60 3.72 11.42
C SER A 142 3.52 2.26 11.02
N SER A 143 2.44 1.87 10.32
CA SER A 143 2.38 0.61 9.59
C SER A 143 2.06 0.95 8.14
N SER A 144 3.11 1.27 7.38
CA SER A 144 3.04 1.45 5.93
C SER A 144 3.25 0.09 5.26
N SER A 145 2.17 -0.62 4.98
CA SER A 145 2.16 -1.69 3.99
C SER A 145 1.79 -1.09 2.63
N SER A 146 2.79 -1.00 1.76
CA SER A 146 2.68 -0.61 0.36
C SER A 146 1.75 -1.56 -0.37
N ILE A 147 0.69 -1.03 -0.98
CA ILE A 147 0.03 -1.68 -2.11
C ILE A 147 -0.04 -0.70 -3.28
N ASP A 148 0.77 -1.01 -4.29
CA ASP A 148 0.74 -0.43 -5.62
C ASP A 148 -0.62 -0.67 -6.26
N LEU A 149 -1.38 0.39 -6.51
CA LEU A 149 -2.50 0.34 -7.46
C LEU A 149 -2.48 1.59 -8.34
N LYS A 150 -2.05 1.38 -9.59
CA LYS A 150 -2.31 2.27 -10.73
C LYS A 150 -3.79 2.64 -10.74
N LYS A 151 -4.12 3.90 -10.42
CA LYS A 151 -5.48 4.43 -10.51
C LYS A 151 -5.58 5.47 -11.63
N THR A 152 -6.15 5.03 -12.74
CA THR A 152 -6.71 5.92 -13.76
C THR A 152 -7.84 6.73 -13.12
N SER A 153 -7.80 8.05 -13.27
CA SER A 153 -8.77 8.95 -12.66
C SER A 153 -10.10 8.94 -13.42
N LYS A 154 -11.12 8.25 -12.90
CA LYS A 154 -12.52 8.50 -13.30
C LYS A 154 -13.17 9.52 -12.36
N ARG A 155 -13.77 10.55 -12.94
CA ARG A 155 -14.54 11.61 -12.25
C ARG A 155 -15.66 10.96 -11.41
N LYS A 156 -15.89 11.43 -10.18
CA LYS A 156 -16.98 10.94 -9.33
C LYS A 156 -18.32 11.43 -9.90
N GLY A 157 -18.97 10.61 -10.72
CA GLY A 157 -20.39 10.78 -11.04
C GLY A 157 -21.25 10.55 -9.80
N VAL A 158 -22.38 11.26 -9.73
CA VAL A 158 -23.49 10.96 -8.81
C VAL A 158 -23.82 9.47 -8.98
N PHE A 159 -23.87 8.72 -7.87
CA PHE A 159 -24.16 7.29 -7.93
C PHE A 159 -25.58 7.10 -8.45
N GLN A 160 -25.73 6.53 -9.65
CA GLN A 160 -27.02 6.04 -10.11
C GLN A 160 -27.18 4.59 -9.65
N PRO A 161 -28.23 4.27 -8.87
CA PRO A 161 -28.50 2.88 -8.50
C PRO A 161 -28.75 2.05 -9.78
N PRO A 162 -28.31 0.78 -9.82
CA PRO A 162 -28.52 -0.08 -10.98
C PRO A 162 -30.03 -0.31 -11.21
N SER A 163 -30.41 -0.55 -12.45
CA SER A 163 -31.79 -0.94 -12.76
C SER A 163 -32.03 -2.41 -12.38
N LEU A 164 -33.29 -2.79 -12.19
CA LEU A 164 -33.67 -4.19 -11.96
C LEU A 164 -33.14 -5.11 -13.07
N ALA A 165 -33.22 -4.67 -14.34
CA ALA A 165 -32.74 -5.43 -15.49
C ALA A 165 -31.22 -5.68 -15.44
N ASP A 166 -30.43 -4.72 -14.96
CA ASP A 166 -28.97 -4.86 -14.84
C ASP A 166 -28.58 -5.93 -13.81
N VAL A 167 -29.31 -5.98 -12.69
CA VAL A 167 -29.08 -6.98 -11.65
C VAL A 167 -29.50 -8.37 -12.13
N LEU A 168 -30.64 -8.48 -12.82
CA LEU A 168 -31.10 -9.76 -13.39
C LEU A 168 -30.15 -10.31 -14.44
N ASN A 169 -29.69 -9.47 -15.37
CA ASN A 169 -28.70 -9.87 -16.37
C ASN A 169 -27.40 -10.34 -15.72
N TYR A 170 -26.96 -9.68 -14.65
CA TYR A 170 -25.74 -10.07 -13.93
C TYR A 170 -25.88 -11.43 -13.22
N PHE A 171 -27.04 -11.74 -12.65
CA PHE A 171 -27.31 -13.05 -12.05
C PHE A 171 -27.38 -14.15 -13.13
N LYS A 172 -28.02 -13.87 -14.27
CA LYS A 172 -28.08 -14.78 -15.42
C LYS A 172 -26.71 -15.07 -16.01
N GLU A 173 -25.87 -14.05 -16.18
CA GLU A 173 -24.48 -14.17 -16.65
C GLU A 173 -23.63 -15.06 -15.71
N LYS A 174 -23.93 -15.05 -14.41
CA LYS A 174 -23.25 -15.86 -13.41
C LYS A 174 -23.88 -17.24 -13.17
N GLY A 175 -24.93 -17.59 -13.91
CA GLY A 175 -25.60 -18.89 -13.81
C GLY A 175 -26.59 -19.03 -12.65
N TYR A 176 -27.01 -17.92 -12.03
CA TYR A 176 -27.98 -17.91 -10.94
C TYR A 176 -29.39 -17.64 -11.46
N SER A 177 -30.41 -18.08 -10.71
CA SER A 177 -31.81 -17.91 -11.08
C SER A 177 -32.24 -16.44 -11.05
N GLU A 178 -33.14 -16.06 -11.97
CA GLU A 178 -33.70 -14.70 -12.01
C GLU A 178 -34.48 -14.36 -10.74
N ALA A 179 -35.07 -15.36 -10.07
CA ALA A 179 -35.74 -15.20 -8.78
C ALA A 179 -34.78 -14.75 -7.66
N ALA A 180 -33.54 -15.29 -7.63
CA ALA A 180 -32.52 -14.85 -6.68
C ALA A 180 -32.08 -13.40 -6.96
N GLY A 181 -31.97 -13.02 -8.24
CA GLY A 181 -31.68 -11.65 -8.66
C GLY A 181 -32.76 -10.65 -8.24
N LYS A 182 -34.05 -11.00 -8.39
CA LYS A 182 -35.18 -10.16 -7.92
C LYS A 182 -35.13 -9.93 -6.42
N LYS A 183 -34.94 -11.00 -5.64
CA LYS A 183 -34.85 -10.92 -4.17
C LYS A 183 -33.66 -10.07 -3.71
N ALA A 184 -32.52 -10.19 -4.39
CA ALA A 184 -31.34 -9.38 -4.09
C ALA A 184 -31.56 -7.89 -4.40
N TYR A 185 -32.22 -7.58 -5.52
CA TYR A 185 -32.56 -6.21 -5.88
C TYR A 185 -33.51 -5.57 -4.85
N GLU A 186 -34.59 -6.26 -4.50
CA GLU A 186 -35.61 -5.76 -3.58
C GLU A 186 -35.03 -5.46 -2.19
N TYR A 187 -34.13 -6.32 -1.69
CA TYR A 187 -33.43 -6.11 -0.43
C TYR A 187 -32.64 -4.78 -0.39
N TYR A 188 -31.85 -4.48 -1.43
CA TYR A 188 -31.08 -3.23 -1.47
C TYR A 188 -31.91 -2.02 -1.89
N ASN A 189 -33.00 -2.23 -2.63
CA ASN A 189 -33.90 -1.17 -3.03
C ASN A 189 -34.66 -0.59 -1.83
N ILE A 190 -35.13 -1.45 -0.91
CA ILE A 190 -35.76 -1.02 0.36
C ILE A 190 -34.78 -0.20 1.22
N ALA A 191 -33.50 -0.59 1.22
CA ALA A 191 -32.44 0.14 1.93
C ALA A 191 -31.94 1.40 1.19
N GLY A 192 -32.64 1.85 0.13
CA GLY A 192 -32.28 3.04 -0.64
C GLY A 192 -30.90 2.97 -1.29
N TRP A 193 -30.38 1.77 -1.53
CA TRP A 193 -29.02 1.51 -2.00
C TRP A 193 -27.93 2.15 -1.12
N GLN A 194 -28.14 2.21 0.19
CA GLN A 194 -27.20 2.74 1.18
C GLN A 194 -26.75 1.65 2.14
N ASP A 195 -25.50 1.75 2.61
CA ASP A 195 -24.96 0.91 3.69
C ASP A 195 -25.42 1.45 5.07
N SER A 196 -25.25 0.67 6.12
CA SER A 196 -25.49 1.01 7.54
C SER A 196 -24.88 2.35 7.99
N ARG A 197 -23.84 2.81 7.30
CA ARG A 197 -23.14 4.08 7.54
C ARG A 197 -23.62 5.24 6.66
N GLY A 198 -24.76 5.09 5.96
CA GLY A 198 -25.35 6.10 5.06
C GLY A 198 -24.61 6.31 3.74
N ASN A 199 -23.68 5.43 3.38
CA ASN A 199 -22.90 5.55 2.15
C ASN A 199 -23.56 4.78 1.00
N PRO A 200 -23.62 5.32 -0.23
CA PRO A 200 -24.20 4.60 -1.37
C PRO A 200 -23.38 3.36 -1.75
N VAL A 201 -24.07 2.28 -2.10
CA VAL A 201 -23.49 0.98 -2.47
C VAL A 201 -22.91 1.01 -3.90
N LYS A 202 -21.79 1.71 -4.07
CA LYS A 202 -21.13 1.92 -5.38
C LYS A 202 -20.65 0.66 -6.08
N ASN A 203 -20.18 -0.32 -5.31
CA ASN A 203 -19.68 -1.61 -5.83
C ASN A 203 -20.72 -2.70 -5.67
N TRP A 204 -21.93 -2.48 -6.18
CA TRP A 204 -23.05 -3.41 -6.00
C TRP A 204 -22.75 -4.82 -6.50
N LYS A 205 -22.04 -4.98 -7.63
CA LYS A 205 -21.63 -6.30 -8.14
C LYS A 205 -20.80 -7.10 -7.12
N GLN A 206 -19.88 -6.44 -6.42
CA GLN A 206 -19.07 -7.06 -5.37
C GLN A 206 -19.93 -7.46 -4.17
N LYS A 207 -20.95 -6.66 -3.82
CA LYS A 207 -21.92 -7.02 -2.76
C LYS A 207 -22.78 -8.22 -3.18
N MET A 208 -23.18 -8.32 -4.45
CA MET A 208 -23.88 -9.50 -4.97
C MET A 208 -23.02 -10.75 -4.85
N ILE A 209 -21.74 -10.67 -5.23
CA ILE A 209 -20.79 -11.78 -5.05
C ILE A 209 -20.64 -12.18 -3.58
N ALA A 210 -20.38 -11.21 -2.70
CA ALA A 210 -20.06 -11.50 -1.30
C ALA A 210 -21.26 -12.00 -0.48
N VAL A 211 -22.47 -11.53 -0.79
CA VAL A 211 -23.66 -11.77 0.05
C VAL A 211 -24.61 -12.78 -0.59
N TRP A 212 -24.78 -12.75 -1.91
CA TRP A 212 -25.82 -13.50 -2.63
C TRP A 212 -25.27 -14.68 -3.44
N PHE A 213 -23.99 -14.68 -3.82
CA PHE A 213 -23.34 -15.81 -4.50
C PHE A 213 -22.53 -16.67 -3.53
N LYS A 214 -23.20 -17.22 -2.51
CA LYS A 214 -22.60 -18.25 -1.65
C LYS A 214 -22.71 -19.61 -2.34
N GLU A 215 -21.64 -20.40 -2.30
CA GLU A 215 -21.53 -21.74 -2.95
C GLU A 215 -22.62 -22.74 -2.51
N GLU A 216 -23.36 -22.47 -1.44
CA GLU A 216 -24.51 -23.27 -1.02
C GLU A 216 -25.82 -22.95 -1.78
N THR A 217 -25.73 -22.45 -3.02
CA THR A 217 -26.87 -22.38 -3.94
C THR A 217 -26.64 -23.19 -5.22
N LEU A 218 -25.71 -24.14 -5.19
CA LEU A 218 -25.66 -25.19 -6.19
C LEU A 218 -26.65 -26.34 -5.89
N ALA A 219 -27.93 -26.05 -5.60
CA ALA A 219 -28.97 -27.07 -5.66
C ALA A 219 -30.41 -26.52 -5.62
N SER A 220 -31.25 -27.09 -6.49
CA SER A 220 -32.69 -27.37 -6.35
C SER A 220 -33.69 -26.66 -7.30
N ALA A 221 -33.67 -27.09 -8.57
CA ALA A 221 -34.86 -27.31 -9.41
C ALA A 221 -34.39 -27.96 -10.73
N THR A 222 -34.24 -29.27 -10.81
CA THR A 222 -35.33 -30.12 -11.32
C THR A 222 -35.17 -31.54 -10.77
N ALA A 223 -36.09 -31.93 -9.89
CA ALA A 223 -36.29 -33.33 -9.54
C ALA A 223 -37.14 -33.99 -10.62
N GLY A 224 -36.72 -35.16 -11.10
CA GLY A 224 -37.58 -36.08 -11.83
C GLY A 224 -36.85 -37.14 -12.65
N ARG A 225 -36.46 -38.26 -12.03
CA ARG A 225 -37.03 -39.60 -12.32
C ARG A 225 -36.05 -40.75 -12.03
N ALA A 226 -36.60 -41.71 -11.26
CA ALA A 226 -36.29 -43.14 -11.20
C ALA A 226 -35.01 -43.64 -10.49
N LYS A 227 -35.27 -44.01 -9.24
CA LYS A 227 -34.78 -45.19 -8.50
C LYS A 227 -34.58 -46.44 -9.38
N LEU A 228 -33.36 -46.99 -9.38
CA LEU A 228 -32.98 -48.39 -9.69
C LEU A 228 -31.54 -48.58 -9.16
N VAL A 229 -31.32 -49.06 -7.93
CA VAL A 229 -31.27 -50.46 -7.46
C VAL A 229 -30.10 -51.28 -8.07
N LYS A 230 -29.24 -51.76 -7.15
CA LYS A 230 -28.15 -52.76 -7.25
C LYS A 230 -26.95 -52.32 -8.10
N GLY A 231 -25.77 -52.08 -7.55
CA GLY A 231 -25.03 -52.87 -6.57
C GLY A 231 -23.92 -53.59 -7.32
N SER A 232 -22.68 -53.09 -7.23
CA SER A 232 -21.47 -53.92 -7.31
C SER A 232 -20.21 -53.09 -7.07
N SER A 233 -19.46 -53.53 -6.06
CA SER A 233 -18.01 -53.75 -6.11
C SER A 233 -17.11 -52.64 -6.68
N ILE A 234 -16.52 -51.84 -5.79
CA ILE A 234 -15.15 -51.33 -6.03
C ILE A 234 -14.28 -51.29 -4.76
N VAL A 235 -14.77 -51.85 -3.64
CA VAL A 235 -14.07 -51.85 -2.35
C VAL A 235 -13.44 -53.22 -2.01
N GLU A 236 -13.55 -54.21 -2.90
CA GLU A 236 -12.89 -55.53 -2.74
C GLU A 236 -11.60 -55.71 -3.56
N GLN A 237 -11.20 -54.73 -4.38
CA GLN A 237 -10.01 -54.88 -5.25
C GLN A 237 -8.68 -54.51 -4.57
N TRP A 238 -8.68 -53.99 -3.34
CA TRP A 238 -7.47 -53.55 -2.63
C TRP A 238 -7.07 -54.44 -1.44
N LYS A 239 -7.77 -55.55 -1.22
CA LYS A 239 -7.51 -56.50 -0.12
C LYS A 239 -7.00 -57.88 -0.55
N LYS A 240 -6.75 -58.09 -1.84
CA LYS A 240 -6.24 -59.37 -2.38
C LYS A 240 -4.78 -59.35 -2.85
N ASP A 241 -4.12 -58.19 -2.84
CA ASP A 241 -2.72 -58.04 -3.27
C ASP A 241 -1.75 -57.87 -2.07
N ALA A 242 -2.22 -58.09 -0.84
CA ALA A 242 -1.43 -57.95 0.40
C ALA A 242 -1.17 -59.26 1.16
N GLU A 243 -1.67 -60.40 0.67
CA GLU A 243 -1.42 -61.73 1.26
C GLU A 243 -1.13 -62.74 0.15
N GLY A 244 0.12 -62.80 -0.29
CA GLY A 244 0.53 -63.70 -1.38
C GLY A 244 2.01 -63.61 -1.74
N GLY A 245 2.88 -63.51 -0.74
CA GLY A 245 4.31 -63.76 -0.92
C GLY A 245 4.62 -65.24 -0.67
N ASN A 246 4.84 -65.99 -1.76
CA ASN A 246 5.92 -66.98 -1.91
C ASN A 246 6.02 -67.38 -3.38
#